data_AF-A0AAU8II02-F1
#
_entry.id   AF-A0AAU8II02-F1
#
_cell.length_a   1.000
_cell.length_b   1.000
_cell.length_c   1.000
_cell.angle_alpha   90.00
_cell.angle_beta   90.00
_cell.angle_gamma   90.00
#
_symmetry.space_group_name_H-M   'P 1'
#
loop_
_entity.id
_entity.type
_entity.pdbx_description
1 polymer ?
#
loop_
_entity_poly.entity_id
_entity_poly.type
_entity_poly.pdbx_seq_one_letter_code
_entity_poly.pdbx_strand_id
1 'polypeptide(L)'
;MHDYIKERTIKIGKHIVETKKTVRVIAREFGVSKSTVHKDLTERLPDINPELASAVKKVLDYHKSIRHLRGGEATRLKYQKETEKAVQS
;
A
#
# COMPACT_ATOMS: atom_id res chain seq x y z
N MET A 1 -10.90 12.74 20.53
CA MET A 1 -9.52 12.25 20.24
C MET A 1 -9.49 11.13 19.19
N HIS A 2 -10.54 10.31 19.07
CA HIS A 2 -10.64 9.29 18.02
C HIS A 2 -11.01 9.84 16.63
N ASP A 3 -11.51 11.07 16.55
CA ASP A 3 -12.03 11.65 15.29
C ASP A 3 -10.93 11.92 14.27
N TYR A 4 -9.75 12.34 14.72
CA TYR A 4 -8.57 12.50 13.85
C TYR A 4 -8.17 11.19 13.16
N ILE A 5 -8.26 10.06 13.88
CA ILE A 5 -7.96 8.74 13.33
C ILE A 5 -9.03 8.30 12.33
N LYS A 6 -10.31 8.59 12.62
CA LYS A 6 -11.42 8.29 11.70
C LYS A 6 -11.28 9.08 10.39
N GLU A 7 -11.05 10.39 10.48
CA GLU A 7 -10.84 11.24 9.30
C GLU A 7 -9.62 10.80 8.49
N ARG A 8 -8.50 10.50 9.15
CA ARG A 8 -7.30 9.97 8.47
C ARG A 8 -7.62 8.69 7.72
N THR A 9 -8.32 7.75 8.36
CA THR A 9 -8.69 6.46 7.78
C THR A 9 -9.55 6.65 6.52
N ILE A 10 -10.53 7.56 6.57
CA ILE A 10 -11.37 7.88 5.40
C ILE A 10 -10.54 8.53 4.29
N LYS A 11 -9.67 9.50 4.61
CA LYS A 11 -8.80 10.18 3.63
C LYS A 11 -7.89 9.18 2.91
N ILE A 12 -7.23 8.31 3.67
CA ILE A 12 -6.37 7.25 3.12
C ILE A 12 -7.18 6.29 2.25
N GLY A 13 -8.37 5.86 2.70
CA GLY A 13 -9.23 4.96 1.95
C GLY A 13 -9.66 5.55 0.60
N LYS A 14 -10.14 6.80 0.60
CA LYS A 14 -10.51 7.52 -0.64
C LYS A 14 -9.34 7.66 -1.59
N HIS A 15 -8.19 8.09 -1.06
CA HIS A 15 -6.98 8.30 -1.85
C HIS A 15 -6.46 6.99 -2.48
N ILE A 16 -6.60 5.84 -1.81
CA ILE A 16 -6.26 4.53 -2.41
C ILE A 16 -7.18 4.18 -3.57
N VAL A 17 -8.49 4.44 -3.43
CA VAL A 17 -9.45 4.13 -4.49
C VAL A 17 -9.24 5.03 -5.71
N GLU A 18 -8.96 6.31 -5.47
CA GLU A 18 -8.71 7.31 -6.52
C GLU A 18 -7.38 7.08 -7.25
N THR A 19 -6.29 6.94 -6.50
CA THR A 19 -4.95 6.82 -7.09
C THR A 19 -4.58 5.40 -7.49
N LYS A 20 -5.28 4.39 -6.95
CA LYS A 20 -4.96 2.95 -7.08
C LYS A 20 -3.50 2.62 -6.75
N LYS A 21 -2.86 3.44 -5.92
CA LYS A 21 -1.46 3.25 -5.49
C LYS A 21 -1.35 2.14 -4.45
N THR A 22 -0.12 1.64 -4.26
CA THR A 22 0.15 0.63 -3.22
C THR A 22 0.18 1.26 -1.83
N VAL A 23 -0.14 0.45 -0.80
CA VAL A 23 -0.08 0.85 0.61
C VAL A 23 1.28 1.46 0.99
N ARG A 24 2.37 1.00 0.38
CA ARG A 24 3.72 1.51 0.64
C ARG A 24 3.92 2.94 0.15
N VAL A 25 3.31 3.31 -0.98
CA VAL A 25 3.39 4.67 -1.52
C VAL A 25 2.52 5.59 -0.67
N ILE A 26 1.30 5.16 -0.34
CA ILE A 26 0.39 5.94 0.49
C ILE A 26 0.96 6.17 1.89
N ALA A 27 1.58 5.16 2.49
CA ALA A 27 2.28 5.31 3.76
C ALA A 27 3.34 6.44 3.72
N ARG A 28 4.11 6.54 2.62
CA ARG A 28 5.10 7.62 2.43
C ARG A 28 4.45 8.99 2.24
N GLU A 29 3.38 9.07 1.47
CA GLU A 29 2.66 10.33 1.20
C GLU A 29 1.99 10.88 2.46
N PHE A 30 1.43 10.01 3.30
CA PHE A 30 0.75 10.40 4.54
C PHE A 30 1.69 10.45 5.76
N GLY A 31 2.99 10.21 5.58
CA GLY A 31 3.97 10.25 6.67
C GLY A 31 3.73 9.23 7.78
N VAL A 32 3.10 8.09 7.47
CA VAL A 32 2.75 7.04 8.43
C VAL A 32 3.39 5.71 8.05
N SER A 33 3.49 4.79 9.01
CA SER A 33 4.03 3.47 8.70
C SER A 33 3.06 2.65 7.85
N LYS A 34 3.60 1.75 7.01
CA LYS A 34 2.80 0.78 6.25
C LYS A 34 1.86 -0.03 7.16
N SER A 35 2.34 -0.41 8.35
CA SER A 35 1.55 -1.17 9.33
C SER A 35 0.37 -0.36 9.86
N THR A 36 0.59 0.94 10.13
CA THR A 36 -0.46 1.88 10.53
C THR A 36 -1.54 1.99 9.47
N VAL A 37 -1.15 2.16 8.20
CA VAL A 37 -2.10 2.22 7.08
C VAL A 37 -2.88 0.90 6.95
N HIS A 38 -2.22 -0.25 7.10
CA HIS A 38 -2.92 -1.53 7.08
C HIS A 38 -3.96 -1.64 8.18
N LYS A 39 -3.60 -1.37 9.44
CA LYS A 39 -4.55 -1.40 10.57
C LYS A 39 -5.71 -0.44 10.35
N ASP A 40 -5.44 0.78 9.91
CA ASP A 40 -6.49 1.76 9.61
C ASP A 40 -7.47 1.24 8.54
N LEU A 41 -6.97 0.59 7.48
CA LEU A 41 -7.82 0.12 6.38
C LEU A 41 -8.53 -1.22 6.65
N THR A 42 -7.91 -2.13 7.39
CA THR A 42 -8.46 -3.48 7.61
C THR A 42 -9.25 -3.62 8.89
N GLU A 43 -8.91 -2.85 9.94
CA GLU A 43 -9.58 -2.91 11.24
C GLU A 43 -10.53 -1.73 11.40
N ARG A 44 -10.10 -0.50 11.10
CA ARG A 44 -10.87 0.71 11.45
C ARG A 44 -11.84 1.15 10.35
N LEU A 45 -11.44 1.06 9.08
CA LEU A 45 -12.25 1.52 7.96
C LEU A 45 -13.57 0.75 7.81
N PRO A 46 -13.65 -0.58 8.02
CA PRO A 46 -14.93 -1.31 7.95
C PRO A 46 -15.97 -0.79 8.96
N ASP A 47 -15.53 -0.42 10.17
CA ASP A 47 -16.41 0.09 11.23
C ASP A 47 -16.91 1.52 10.94
N ILE A 48 -16.15 2.30 10.15
CA ILE A 48 -16.46 3.70 9.84
C ILE A 48 -17.23 3.80 8.52
N ASN A 49 -16.77 3.11 7.48
CA ASN A 49 -17.36 3.13 6.15
C ASN A 49 -17.11 1.78 5.43
N PRO A 50 -18.08 0.85 5.52
CA PRO A 50 -17.94 -0.49 4.93
C PRO A 50 -17.90 -0.48 3.40
N GLU A 51 -18.56 0.48 2.75
CA GLU A 51 -18.55 0.62 1.30
C GLU A 51 -17.16 1.00 0.78
N LEU A 52 -16.53 1.99 1.41
CA LEU A 52 -15.17 2.41 1.10
C LEU A 52 -14.17 1.29 1.42
N ALA A 53 -14.37 0.55 2.51
CA ALA A 53 -13.54 -0.62 2.83
C ALA A 53 -13.57 -1.69 1.73
N SER A 54 -14.76 -1.96 1.16
CA SER A 54 -14.92 -2.89 0.04
C SER A 54 -14.17 -2.43 -1.21
N ALA A 55 -14.27 -1.14 -1.54
CA ALA A 55 -13.54 -0.56 -2.67
C ALA A 55 -12.02 -0.64 -2.49
N VAL A 56 -11.51 -0.29 -1.31
CA VAL A 56 -10.08 -0.44 -0.96
C VAL A 56 -9.64 -1.90 -1.05
N LYS A 57 -10.45 -2.84 -0.54
CA LYS A 57 -10.14 -4.27 -0.55
C LYS A 57 -9.94 -4.78 -1.98
N LYS A 58 -10.77 -4.36 -2.95
CA LYS A 58 -10.60 -4.70 -4.37
C LYS A 58 -9.23 -4.25 -4.91
N VAL A 59 -8.79 -3.03 -4.59
CA VAL A 59 -7.47 -2.52 -4.99
C VAL A 59 -6.34 -3.31 -4.34
N LEU A 60 -6.47 -3.67 -3.07
CA LEU A 60 -5.49 -4.49 -2.37
C LEU A 60 -5.39 -5.90 -2.94
N ASP A 61 -6.51 -6.51 -3.27
CA ASP A 61 -6.54 -7.87 -3.82
C ASP A 61 -5.99 -7.91 -5.26
N TYR A 62 -6.26 -6.87 -6.07
CA TYR A 62 -5.55 -6.69 -7.35
C TYR A 62 -4.04 -6.60 -7.17
N HIS A 63 -3.57 -5.82 -6.18
CA HIS A 63 -2.13 -5.74 -5.90
C HIS A 63 -1.52 -7.05 -5.38
N LYS A 64 -2.30 -7.88 -4.68
CA LYS A 64 -1.87 -9.24 -4.29
C LYS A 64 -1.79 -10.15 -5.50
N SER A 65 -2.76 -10.10 -6.42
CA SER A 65 -2.78 -10.98 -7.59
C SER A 65 -1.57 -10.74 -8.48
N ILE A 66 -1.16 -9.48 -8.70
CA ILE A 66 0.03 -9.15 -9.52
C ILE A 66 1.36 -9.18 -8.74
N ARG A 67 1.34 -9.53 -7.44
CA ARG A 67 2.56 -9.51 -6.60
C ARG A 67 3.64 -10.42 -7.15
N HIS A 68 3.27 -11.58 -7.68
CA HIS A 68 4.23 -12.55 -8.21
C HIS A 68 5.02 -12.00 -9.41
N LEU A 69 4.36 -11.26 -10.31
CA LEU A 69 5.00 -10.58 -11.44
C LEU A 69 6.03 -9.55 -10.95
N ARG A 70 5.62 -8.72 -9.98
CA ARG A 70 6.51 -7.72 -9.35
C ARG A 70 7.67 -8.36 -8.58
N GLY A 71 7.45 -9.53 -7.99
CA GLY A 71 8.47 -10.30 -7.28
C GLY A 71 9.56 -10.82 -8.22
N GLY A 72 9.18 -11.34 -9.39
CA GLY A 72 10.13 -11.79 -10.42
C GLY A 72 11.03 -10.65 -10.92
N GLU A 73 10.44 -9.49 -11.21
CA GLU A 73 11.21 -8.29 -11.59
C GLU A 73 12.14 -7.80 -10.48
N ALA A 74 11.70 -7.83 -9.22
CA ALA A 74 12.52 -7.42 -8.08
C ALA A 74 13.78 -8.29 -7.94
N THR A 75 13.65 -9.61 -8.12
CA THR A 75 14.79 -10.54 -8.09
C THR A 75 15.74 -10.27 -9.25
N ARG A 76 15.22 -10.10 -10.47
CA ARG A 76 16.04 -9.78 -11.65
C ARG A 76 16.86 -8.49 -11.44
N LEU A 77 16.20 -7.44 -10.96
CA LEU A 77 16.85 -6.15 -10.67
C LEU A 77 17.89 -6.25 -9.55
N LYS A 78 17.67 -7.10 -8.54
CA LYS A 78 18.66 -7.31 -7.47
C LYS A 78 19.95 -7.88 -8.04
N TYR A 79 19.87 -8.98 -8.80
CA TYR A 79 21.06 -9.61 -9.38
C TYR A 79 21.72 -8.75 -10.45
N GLN A 80 20.96 -8.00 -11.25
CA GLN A 80 21.52 -7.05 -12.22
C GLN A 80 22.31 -5.92 -11.55
N LYS A 81 21.84 -5.40 -10.42
CA LYS A 81 22.58 -4.41 -9.64
C LYS A 81 23.81 -4.99 -8.94
N GLU A 82 23.74 -6.25 -8.53
CA GLU A 82 24.90 -6.95 -7.95
C GLU A 82 25.99 -7.18 -9.00
N THR A 83 25.63 -7.54 -10.24
CA THR A 83 26.59 -7.67 -11.34
C THR A 83 27.15 -6.33 -11.80
N GLU A 84 26.34 -5.27 -11.92
CA GLU A 84 26.82 -3.92 -12.26
C GLU A 84 27.84 -3.39 -11.24
N LYS A 85 27.62 -3.65 -9.94
CA LYS A 85 28.59 -3.31 -8.88
C LYS A 85 29.88 -4.10 -9.01
N ALA A 86 29.80 -5.39 -9.34
CA ALA A 86 30.98 -6.25 -9.50
C ALA A 86 31.84 -5.90 -10.72
N VAL A 87 31.26 -5.30 -11.77
CA VAL A 87 31.98 -4.86 -12.98
C VAL A 87 32.61 -3.47 -12.82
N GLN A 88 32.09 -2.65 -11.89
CA GLN A 88 32.62 -1.33 -11.57
C GLN A 88 33.65 -1.33 -10.41
N SER A 89 33.87 -2.49 -9.78
CA SER A 89 34.88 -2.72 -8.74
C SER A 89 36.15 -3.29 -9.35
#